data_AF-A0A518HAA2-F1
#
_entry.id   AF-A0A518HAA2-F1
#
_cell.length_a   1.000
_cell.length_b   1.000
_cell.length_c   1.000
_cell.angle_alpha   90.00
_cell.angle_beta   90.00
_cell.angle_gamma   90.00
#
_symmetry.space_group_name_H-M   'P 1'
#
loop_
_entity.id
_entity.type
_entity.pdbx_description
1 polymer ?
#
loop_
_entity_poly.entity_id
_entity_poly.type
_entity_poly.pdbx_seq_one_letter_code
_entity_poly.pdbx_strand_id
1 'polypeptide(L)' 'MRVTGTTAIVLSKIRLVAVVGGDEVTNPLVVTEVYVQQGDARKLASLSFTRLLGP' A
#
# COMPACT_ATOMS: atom_id res chain seq x y z
N MET A 1 5.60 6.07 -7.88
CA MET A 1 6.75 6.07 -6.96
C MET A 1 7.35 7.47 -6.91
N ARG A 2 7.62 7.98 -5.71
CA ARG A 2 8.36 9.23 -5.47
C ARG A 2 9.63 8.90 -4.70
N VAL A 3 10.72 9.60 -4.97
CA VAL A 3 12.01 9.38 -4.30
C VAL A 3 12.53 10.71 -3.78
N THR A 4 12.93 10.73 -2.51
CA THR A 4 13.50 11.90 -1.83
C THR A 4 14.69 11.44 -0.97
N GLY A 5 15.90 11.82 -1.35
CA GLY A 5 17.12 11.32 -0.71
C GLY A 5 17.22 9.80 -0.82
N THR A 6 17.43 9.12 0.32
CA THR A 6 17.47 7.66 0.41
C THR A 6 16.10 7.01 0.55
N THR A 7 15.03 7.80 0.58
CA THR A 7 13.66 7.31 0.81
C THR A 7 12.89 7.22 -0.51
N ALA A 8 12.24 6.09 -0.75
CA ALA A 8 11.29 5.90 -1.84
C ALA A 8 9.90 5.60 -1.28
N ILE A 9 8.89 6.27 -1.83
CA ILE A 9 7.48 6.13 -1.43
C ILE A 9 6.70 5.62 -2.64
N VAL A 10 6.02 4.50 -2.48
CA VAL A 10 5.13 3.90 -3.47
C VAL A 10 3.70 3.97 -2.93
N LEU A 11 2.78 4.43 -3.77
CA LEU A 11 1.35 4.42 -3.48
C LEU A 11 0.68 3.54 -4.52
N SER A 12 -0.07 2.55 -4.04
CA SER A 12 -0.78 1.58 -4.88
C SER A 12 -2.24 1.51 -4.44
N LYS A 13 -3.17 1.70 -5.38
CA LYS A 13 -4.60 1.51 -5.11
C LYS A 13 -4.97 0.08 -5.45
N ILE A 14 -5.44 -0.68 -4.46
CA ILE A 14 -5.84 -2.09 -4.63
C ILE A 14 -7.30 -2.29 -4.20
N ARG A 15 -7.89 -3.40 -4.65
CA ARG A 15 -9.21 -3.85 -4.23
C ARG A 15 -9.06 -5.22 -3.59
N LEU A 16 -9.43 -5.31 -2.32
CA LEU A 16 -9.55 -6.60 -1.64
C LEU A 16 -10.94 -7.16 -1.93
N VAL A 17 -11.00 -8.34 -2.54
CA VAL A 17 -12.25 -9.04 -2.83
C VAL A 17 -12.37 -10.20 -1.83
N ALA A 18 -13.52 -10.29 -1.15
CA ALA A 18 -13.81 -11.34 -0.19
C ALA A 18 -15.25 -11.83 -0.37
N VAL A 19 -15.52 -13.09 -0.05
CA VAL A 19 -16.89 -13.63 -0.02
C VAL A 19 -17.36 -13.71 1.43
N VAL A 20 -18.45 -13.02 1.77
CA VAL A 20 -19.01 -12.97 3.13
C VAL A 20 -20.48 -13.38 3.05
N GLY A 21 -20.85 -14.49 3.68
CA GLY A 21 -22.23 -14.98 3.66
C GLY A 21 -22.74 -15.43 2.27
N GLY A 22 -21.84 -15.63 1.31
CA GLY A 22 -22.18 -15.93 -0.09
C GLY A 22 -22.12 -14.72 -1.02
N ASP A 23 -21.99 -13.50 -0.48
CA ASP A 23 -21.90 -12.28 -1.26
C ASP A 23 -20.44 -11.84 -1.47
N GLU A 24 -20.11 -11.37 -2.69
CA GLU A 24 -18.81 -10.80 -2.99
C GLU A 24 -18.74 -9.34 -2.52
N VAL A 25 -17.86 -9.07 -1.54
CA VAL A 25 -17.60 -7.75 -0.97
C VAL A 25 -16.25 -7.26 -1.46
N THR A 26 -16.23 -6.07 -2.04
CA THR A 26 -15.00 -5.39 -2.48
C THR A 26 -14.64 -4.24 -1.54
N ASN A 27 -13.47 -4.28 -0.92
CA ASN A 27 -12.96 -3.22 -0.05
C ASN A 27 -11.75 -2.51 -0.70
N PRO A 28 -11.89 -1.23 -1.14
CA PRO A 28 -10.79 -0.49 -1.74
C PRO A 28 -9.81 0.02 -0.68
N LEU A 29 -8.51 -0.16 -0.94
CA LEU A 29 -7.42 0.25 -0.06
C LEU A 29 -6.37 1.04 -0.86
N VAL A 30 -5.71 1.99 -0.20
CA VAL A 30 -4.40 2.49 -0.63
C VAL A 30 -3.34 1.80 0.20
N VAL A 31 -2.37 1.20 -0.47
CA VAL A 31 -1.14 0.69 0.12
C VAL A 31 -0.07 1.75 -0.04
N THR A 32 0.54 2.14 1.07
CA THR A 32 1.73 2.99 1.08
C THR A 32 2.92 2.17 1.51
N GLU A 33 3.90 2.04 0.62
CA GLU A 33 5.16 1.37 0.88
C GLU A 33 6.26 2.41 0.94
N VAL A 34 6.95 2.49 2.07
CA VAL A 34 8.11 3.36 2.25
C VAL A 34 9.34 2.48 2.31
N TYR A 35 10.27 2.70 1.40
CA TYR A 35 11.57 2.06 1.36
C TYR A 35 12.66 3.04 1.72
N VAL A 36 13.64 2.60 2.49
CA VAL A 36 14.87 3.36 2.76
C VAL A 36 16.05 2.58 2.20
N GLN A 37 16.93 3.27 1.49
CA GLN A 37 18.18 2.71 1.01
C GLN A 37 19.14 2.48 2.18
N GLN A 38 19.57 1.24 2.36
CA GLN A 38 20.59 0.81 3.32
C GLN A 38 21.69 0.07 2.57
N GLY A 39 22.83 0.73 2.36
CA GLY A 39 23.87 0.25 1.45
C GLY A 39 23.36 0.16 0.01
N ASP A 40 23.55 -1.01 -0.60
CA ASP A 40 23.17 -1.26 -1.99
C ASP A 40 21.73 -1.78 -2.16
N ALA A 41 20.98 -1.91 -1.07
CA ALA A 41 19.62 -2.43 -1.09
C ALA A 41 18.60 -1.42 -0.56
N ARG A 42 17.38 -1.46 -1.11
CA ARG A 42 16.22 -0.79 -0.53
C ARG A 42 15.51 -1.75 0.42
N LYS A 43 15.32 -1.34 1.67
CA LYS A 43 14.56 -2.11 2.66
C LYS A 43 13.23 -1.44 2.96
N LEU A 44 12.21 -2.25 3.17
CA LEU A 44 10.88 -1.78 3.56
C LEU A 44 10.95 -1.22 4.99
N ALA A 45 10.72 0.09 5.12
CA ALA A 45 10.70 0.79 6.39
C ALA A 45 9.28 0.92 6.96
N SER A 46 8.27 1.09 6.10
CA SER A 46 6.87 1.13 6.50
C SER A 46 5.98 0.54 5.42
N LEU A 47 4.98 -0.23 5.85
CA LEU A 47 3.88 -0.70 5.04
C LEU A 47 2.58 -0.33 5.74
N SER A 48 1.81 0.55 5.12
CA SER A 48 0.54 1.03 5.66
C SER A 48 -0.61 0.75 4.70
N PHE A 49 -1.75 0.36 5.25
CA PHE A 49 -3.00 0.15 4.51
C PHE A 49 -4.02 1.18 4.98
N THR A 50 -4.53 1.98 4.05
CA THR A 50 -5.57 2.96 4.33
C THR A 50 -6.84 2.56 3.60
N ARG A 51 -7.91 2.32 4.35
CA ARG A 51 -9.23 2.10 3.76
C ARG A 51 -9.69 3.38 3.08
N LEU A 52 -10.10 3.26 1.82
CA LEU A 52 -10.79 4.35 1.15
C LEU A 52 -12.26 4.30 1.56
N LEU A 53 -12.72 5.38 2.19
CA LEU A 53 -14.14 5.61 2.39
C LEU A 53 -14.73 5.97 1.02
N GLY A 54 -15.85 5.35 0.65
CA GLY A 54 -16.64 5.80 -0.49
C GLY A 54 -17.27 7.17 -0.18
N PRO A 55 -17.93 7.82 -1.15
CA PRO A 55 -18.90 8.86 -0.83
C PRO A 55 -19.92 8.37 0.20
#